data_AF-A0A8H9GC69-F1
#
_entry.id   AF-A0A8H9GC69-F1
#
_cell.length_a   1.000
_cell.length_b   1.000
_cell.length_c   1.000
_cell.angle_alpha   90.00
_cell.angle_beta   90.00
_cell.angle_gamma   90.00
#
_symmetry.space_group_name_H-M   'P 1'
#
loop_
_entity.id
_entity.type
_entity.pdbx_description
1 polymer ?
#
loop_
_entity_poly.entity_id
_entity_poly.type
_entity_poly.pdbx_seq_one_letter_code
_entity_poly.pdbx_strand_id
1 'polypeptide(L)'
;MGHMGHMGDFGRIARRARRRTVPIALGGFVLGAVVGVIITNGDDVLARTLTIIGFGLSFGGLSGAASLLPTTFKLGPSIQSPARGLDRAERRALRRTVFSARPLGEPGSELARRAADWARGASLSLPIVLGQFLLLYAGIAGPQLPSLVRDDPWSAGIARGLVFLLAAMSIGITIVFRRQIRGARRYLEAVGNR
;
A
#
# COMPACT_ATOMS: atom_id res chain seq x y z
N MET A 1 -9.63 32.91 -0.12
CA MET A 1 -10.57 31.81 -0.42
C MET A 1 -9.95 30.73 -1.33
N GLY A 2 -8.79 30.15 -0.96
CA GLY A 2 -8.03 29.23 -1.85
C GLY A 2 -7.72 27.83 -1.29
N HIS A 3 -8.24 27.46 -0.12
CA HIS A 3 -7.73 26.29 0.63
C HIS A 3 -8.54 24.99 0.41
N MET A 4 -9.68 25.02 -0.31
CA MET A 4 -10.49 23.82 -0.58
C MET A 4 -10.06 23.04 -1.85
N GLY A 5 -9.22 23.62 -2.72
CA GLY A 5 -8.82 22.98 -3.99
C GLY A 5 -7.85 21.80 -3.81
N HIS A 6 -6.93 21.88 -2.85
CA HIS A 6 -5.83 20.93 -2.76
C HIS A 6 -6.26 19.56 -2.21
N MET A 7 -7.24 19.53 -1.29
CA MET A 7 -7.82 18.29 -0.75
C MET A 7 -8.59 17.49 -1.82
N GLY A 8 -9.22 18.18 -2.76
CA GLY A 8 -9.94 17.60 -3.90
C GLY A 8 -9.02 16.87 -4.88
N ASP A 9 -7.77 17.33 -5.05
CA ASP A 9 -6.79 16.76 -5.98
C ASP A 9 -6.20 15.44 -5.51
N PHE A 10 -5.92 15.30 -4.20
CA PHE A 10 -5.53 14.01 -3.62
C PHE A 10 -6.62 12.96 -3.80
N GLY A 11 -7.88 13.38 -3.59
CA GLY A 11 -9.04 12.53 -3.86
C GLY A 11 -9.13 12.13 -5.33
N ARG A 12 -8.85 13.04 -6.27
CA ARG A 12 -8.88 12.76 -7.72
C ARG A 12 -7.77 11.78 -8.14
N ILE A 13 -6.54 11.96 -7.67
CA ILE A 13 -5.40 11.09 -8.01
C ILE A 13 -5.58 9.69 -7.40
N ALA A 14 -5.94 9.61 -6.12
CA ALA A 14 -6.24 8.34 -5.46
C ALA A 14 -7.45 7.64 -6.10
N ARG A 15 -8.51 8.38 -6.48
CA ARG A 15 -9.65 7.82 -7.21
C ARG A 15 -9.26 7.32 -8.60
N ARG A 16 -8.38 8.01 -9.32
CA ARG A 16 -7.94 7.58 -10.67
C ARG A 16 -7.08 6.32 -10.60
N ALA A 17 -6.12 6.26 -9.67
CA ALA A 17 -5.33 5.05 -9.43
C ALA A 17 -6.24 3.88 -9.00
N ARG A 18 -7.17 4.12 -8.06
CA ARG A 18 -8.15 3.12 -7.62
C ARG A 18 -9.08 2.66 -8.75
N ARG A 19 -9.58 3.58 -9.60
CA ARG A 19 -10.44 3.25 -10.74
C ARG A 19 -9.76 2.36 -11.76
N ARG A 20 -8.43 2.37 -11.87
CA ARG A 20 -7.68 1.47 -12.75
C ARG A 20 -7.33 0.16 -12.06
N THR A 21 -6.87 0.20 -10.82
CA THR A 21 -6.40 -1.00 -10.12
C THR A 21 -7.55 -1.91 -9.67
N VAL A 22 -8.68 -1.34 -9.24
CA VAL A 22 -9.85 -2.13 -8.82
C VAL A 22 -10.33 -3.08 -9.92
N PRO A 23 -10.64 -2.65 -11.16
CA PRO A 23 -11.10 -3.58 -12.19
C PRO A 23 -10.03 -4.60 -12.60
N ILE A 24 -8.74 -4.25 -12.58
CA ILE A 24 -7.66 -5.20 -12.85
C ILE A 24 -7.58 -6.26 -11.77
N ALA A 25 -7.58 -5.86 -10.49
CA ALA A 25 -7.54 -6.78 -9.36
C ALA A 25 -8.80 -7.65 -9.32
N LEU A 26 -9.97 -7.08 -9.63
CA LEU A 26 -11.23 -7.82 -9.68
C LEU A 26 -11.24 -8.82 -10.84
N GLY A 27 -10.81 -8.41 -12.04
CA GLY A 27 -10.71 -9.28 -13.21
C GLY A 27 -9.70 -10.41 -12.99
N GLY A 28 -8.55 -10.10 -12.41
CA GLY A 28 -7.58 -11.10 -11.97
C GLY A 28 -8.16 -12.05 -10.93
N PHE A 29 -8.91 -11.55 -9.96
CA PHE A 29 -9.56 -12.37 -8.95
C PHE A 29 -10.58 -13.33 -9.57
N VAL A 30 -11.45 -12.84 -10.45
CA VAL A 30 -12.45 -13.66 -11.14
C VAL A 30 -11.77 -14.74 -11.98
N LEU A 31 -10.73 -14.37 -12.75
CA LEU A 31 -9.97 -15.32 -13.55
C LEU A 31 -9.31 -16.39 -12.68
N GLY A 32 -8.66 -15.99 -11.58
CA GLY A 32 -8.06 -16.92 -10.62
C GLY A 32 -9.10 -17.85 -9.99
N ALA A 33 -10.26 -17.33 -9.61
CA ALA A 33 -11.35 -18.14 -9.07
C ALA A 33 -11.85 -19.18 -10.09
N VAL A 34 -12.02 -18.80 -11.36
CA VAL A 34 -12.38 -19.73 -12.44
C VAL A 34 -11.33 -20.84 -12.60
N VAL A 35 -10.04 -20.48 -12.61
CA VAL A 35 -8.94 -21.46 -12.63
C VAL A 35 -9.00 -22.38 -11.42
N GLY A 36 -9.26 -21.84 -10.22
CA GLY A 36 -9.42 -22.61 -8.99
C GLY A 36 -10.57 -23.61 -9.08
N VAL A 37 -11.71 -23.24 -9.68
CA VAL A 37 -12.85 -24.14 -9.93
C VAL A 37 -12.47 -25.27 -10.88
N ILE A 38 -11.72 -24.97 -11.95
CA ILE A 38 -11.31 -25.97 -12.95
C ILE A 38 -10.35 -27.01 -12.36
N ILE A 39 -9.44 -26.59 -11.47
CA ILE A 39 -8.40 -27.46 -10.91
C ILE A 39 -8.90 -28.28 -9.71
N THR A 40 -9.97 -27.85 -9.04
CA THR A 40 -10.51 -28.56 -7.89
C THR A 40 -11.36 -29.76 -8.31
N ASN A 41 -10.85 -30.97 -8.05
CA ASN A 41 -11.57 -32.22 -8.19
C ASN A 41 -11.57 -32.91 -6.81
N GLY A 42 -12.66 -32.80 -6.06
CA GLY A 42 -12.80 -33.41 -4.73
C GLY A 42 -14.08 -32.98 -4.02
N ASP A 43 -14.55 -33.83 -3.10
CA ASP A 43 -15.83 -33.66 -2.40
C ASP A 43 -15.72 -32.74 -1.17
N ASP A 44 -14.51 -32.40 -0.73
CA ASP A 44 -14.30 -31.47 0.38
C ASP A 44 -14.60 -30.03 -0.03
N VAL A 45 -15.77 -29.56 0.40
CA VAL A 45 -16.27 -28.21 0.18
C VAL A 45 -15.33 -27.14 0.74
N LEU A 46 -14.68 -27.39 1.88
CA LEU A 46 -13.80 -26.42 2.53
C LEU A 46 -12.49 -26.25 1.75
N ALA A 47 -11.80 -27.36 1.45
CA ALA A 47 -10.59 -27.34 0.63
C ALA A 47 -10.86 -26.74 -0.75
N ARG A 48 -12.01 -27.06 -1.37
CA ARG A 48 -12.43 -26.49 -2.65
C ARG A 48 -12.61 -24.98 -2.56
N THR A 49 -13.33 -24.50 -1.55
CA THR A 49 -13.58 -23.07 -1.35
C THR A 49 -12.28 -22.31 -1.13
N LEU A 50 -11.38 -22.82 -0.28
CA LEU A 50 -10.08 -22.19 -0.03
C LEU A 50 -9.16 -22.19 -1.26
N THR A 51 -9.29 -23.18 -2.13
CA THR A 51 -8.57 -23.22 -3.42
C THR A 51 -9.08 -22.15 -4.37
N ILE A 52 -10.39 -22.02 -4.52
CA ILE A 52 -11.00 -20.98 -5.36
C ILE A 52 -10.59 -19.59 -4.87
N ILE A 53 -10.73 -19.33 -3.56
CA ILE A 53 -10.35 -18.06 -2.95
C ILE A 53 -8.84 -17.83 -3.08
N GLY A 54 -8.03 -18.87 -2.85
CA GLY A 54 -6.58 -18.82 -2.92
C GLY A 54 -6.09 -18.38 -4.29
N PHE A 55 -6.53 -19.07 -5.36
CA PHE A 55 -6.19 -18.68 -6.73
C PHE A 55 -6.75 -17.29 -7.09
N GLY A 56 -7.96 -16.95 -6.67
CA GLY A 56 -8.51 -15.61 -6.86
C GLY A 56 -7.63 -14.53 -6.22
N LEU A 57 -7.24 -14.71 -4.96
CA LEU A 57 -6.36 -13.78 -4.26
C LEU A 57 -4.98 -13.68 -4.91
N SER A 58 -4.43 -14.79 -5.40
CA SER A 58 -3.16 -14.80 -6.13
C SER A 58 -3.22 -13.95 -7.40
N PHE A 59 -4.15 -14.25 -8.30
CA PHE A 59 -4.24 -13.54 -9.56
C PHE A 59 -4.68 -12.09 -9.35
N GLY A 60 -5.69 -11.84 -8.51
CA GLY A 60 -6.18 -10.49 -8.23
C GLY A 60 -5.17 -9.63 -7.47
N GLY A 61 -4.49 -10.21 -6.47
CA GLY A 61 -3.46 -9.54 -5.69
C GLY A 61 -2.22 -9.21 -6.52
N LEU A 62 -1.68 -10.18 -7.28
CA LEU A 62 -0.49 -9.97 -8.10
C LEU A 62 -0.76 -9.02 -9.28
N SER A 63 -1.86 -9.19 -10.02
CA SER A 63 -2.22 -8.29 -11.12
C SER A 63 -2.52 -6.88 -10.63
N GLY A 64 -3.22 -6.75 -9.50
CA GLY A 64 -3.46 -5.49 -8.82
C GLY A 64 -2.16 -4.79 -8.41
N ALA A 65 -1.26 -5.51 -7.75
CA ALA A 65 0.05 -4.98 -7.36
C ALA A 65 0.89 -4.58 -8.57
N ALA A 66 0.94 -5.41 -9.61
CA ALA A 66 1.65 -5.12 -10.85
C ALA A 66 1.11 -3.87 -11.56
N SER A 67 -0.22 -3.66 -11.54
CA SER A 67 -0.84 -2.47 -12.12
C SER A 67 -0.39 -1.15 -11.46
N LEU A 68 0.06 -1.23 -10.21
CA LEU A 68 0.53 -0.09 -9.44
C LEU A 68 2.02 0.19 -9.65
N LEU A 69 2.81 -0.77 -10.15
CA LEU A 69 4.25 -0.60 -10.40
C LEU A 69 4.58 0.64 -11.23
N PRO A 70 3.94 0.91 -12.38
CA PRO A 70 4.25 2.11 -13.18
C PRO A 70 4.00 3.41 -12.39
N THR A 71 2.98 3.41 -11.53
CA THR A 71 2.64 4.57 -10.69
C THR A 71 3.66 4.75 -9.58
N THR A 72 4.11 3.66 -8.96
CA THR A 72 5.17 3.66 -7.95
C THR A 72 6.51 4.11 -8.53
N PHE A 73 6.90 3.65 -9.72
CA PHE A 73 8.12 4.12 -10.40
C PHE A 73 8.06 5.61 -10.75
N LYS A 74 6.91 6.11 -11.24
CA LYS A 74 6.73 7.54 -11.55
C LYS A 74 6.74 8.43 -10.30
N LEU A 75 6.26 7.93 -9.16
CA LEU A 75 6.21 8.68 -7.91
C LEU A 75 7.49 8.56 -7.07
N GLY A 76 8.33 7.54 -7.31
CA GLY A 76 9.60 7.33 -6.61
C GLY A 76 10.50 8.58 -6.57
N PRO A 77 10.74 9.28 -7.70
CA PRO A 77 11.51 10.51 -7.72
C PRO A 77 10.92 11.63 -6.86
N SER A 78 9.59 11.74 -6.75
CA SER A 78 8.93 12.79 -5.95
C SER A 78 9.14 12.63 -4.44
N ILE A 79 9.39 11.40 -3.97
CA ILE A 79 9.71 11.12 -2.56
C ILE A 79 11.20 11.34 -2.29
N GLN A 80 12.05 11.08 -3.27
CA GLN A 80 13.51 11.13 -3.12
C GLN A 80 14.11 12.50 -3.44
N SER A 81 13.52 13.25 -4.37
CA SER A 81 14.05 14.54 -4.83
C SER A 81 14.17 15.59 -3.71
N PRO A 82 13.19 15.75 -2.80
CA PRO A 82 13.32 16.71 -1.69
C PRO A 82 14.39 16.34 -0.66
N ALA A 83 14.83 15.08 -0.66
CA ALA A 83 15.87 14.56 0.22
C ALA A 83 17.24 14.44 -0.46
N ARG A 84 17.38 14.78 -1.75
CA ARG A 84 18.67 14.80 -2.46
C ARG A 84 19.56 15.90 -1.89
N GLY A 85 20.83 15.58 -1.68
CA GLY A 85 21.83 16.50 -1.11
C GLY A 85 21.83 16.62 0.41
N LEU A 86 20.83 16.09 1.12
CA LEU A 86 20.82 16.04 2.59
C LEU A 86 21.56 14.79 3.12
N ASP A 87 22.28 14.94 4.21
CA ASP A 87 22.93 13.82 4.91
C ASP A 87 21.89 12.86 5.54
N ARG A 88 22.28 11.63 5.86
CA ARG A 88 21.38 10.62 6.46
C ARG A 88 20.69 11.12 7.73
N ALA A 89 21.40 11.88 8.58
CA ALA A 89 20.82 12.45 9.79
C ALA A 89 19.73 13.49 9.47
N GLU A 90 20.01 14.40 8.53
CA GLU A 90 19.09 15.44 8.08
C GLU A 90 17.86 14.87 7.38
N ARG A 91 18.02 13.83 6.56
CA ARG A 91 16.89 13.09 5.96
C ARG A 91 16.00 12.47 7.03
N ARG A 92 16.59 11.91 8.08
CA ARG A 92 15.85 11.28 9.18
C ARG A 92 15.10 12.32 10.01
N ALA A 93 15.73 13.46 10.27
CA ALA A 93 15.11 14.61 10.92
C ALA A 93 13.95 15.17 10.07
N LEU A 94 14.15 15.37 8.77
CA LEU A 94 13.12 15.81 7.82
C LEU A 94 11.90 14.87 7.83
N ARG A 95 12.15 13.56 7.69
CA ARG A 95 11.11 12.51 7.74
C ARG A 95 10.35 12.52 9.06
N ARG A 96 11.07 12.55 10.18
CA ARG A 96 10.50 12.53 11.52
C ARG A 96 9.64 13.77 11.76
N THR A 97 10.04 14.90 11.20
CA THR A 97 9.34 16.16 11.49
C THR A 97 8.05 16.31 10.67
N VAL A 98 8.09 15.96 9.38
CA VAL A 98 6.89 15.92 8.55
C VAL A 98 5.87 14.90 9.06
N PHE A 99 6.31 13.72 9.53
CA PHE A 99 5.38 12.72 10.09
C PHE A 99 4.94 12.99 11.53
N SER A 100 5.69 13.81 12.29
CA SER A 100 5.26 14.28 13.61
C SER A 100 4.39 15.53 13.55
N ALA A 101 4.13 16.07 12.35
CA ALA A 101 3.36 17.30 12.13
C ALA A 101 3.90 18.51 12.90
N ARG A 102 5.20 18.53 13.21
CA ARG A 102 5.87 19.72 13.77
C ARG A 102 6.48 20.50 12.60
N PRO A 103 6.26 21.82 12.45
CA PRO A 103 6.96 22.62 11.45
C PRO A 103 8.48 22.64 11.72
N LEU A 104 9.31 22.46 10.69
CA LEU A 104 10.77 22.67 10.80
C LEU A 104 11.12 24.09 10.37
N GLY A 105 11.89 24.78 11.21
CA GLY A 105 12.49 26.08 10.90
C GLY A 105 11.51 27.26 10.92
N GLU A 106 12.04 28.43 10.61
CA GLU A 106 11.24 29.64 10.44
C GLU A 106 10.33 29.51 9.20
N PRO A 107 9.10 30.06 9.26
CA PRO A 107 8.21 30.14 8.10
C PRO A 107 8.94 30.77 6.90
N GLY A 108 8.91 30.11 5.74
CA GLY A 108 9.57 30.60 4.52
C GLY A 108 11.03 30.15 4.32
N SER A 109 11.65 29.51 5.31
CA SER A 109 12.99 28.92 5.15
C SER A 109 13.04 27.84 4.07
N GLU A 110 14.20 27.65 3.45
CA GLU A 110 14.37 26.65 2.39
C GLU A 110 14.08 25.22 2.88
N LEU A 111 14.39 24.93 4.15
CA LEU A 111 14.05 23.69 4.84
C LEU A 111 12.54 23.48 4.97
N ALA A 112 11.78 24.54 5.31
CA ALA A 112 10.32 24.48 5.40
C ALA A 112 9.68 24.19 4.03
N ARG A 113 10.19 24.79 2.95
CA ARG A 113 9.73 24.52 1.57
C ARG A 113 10.01 23.07 1.17
N ARG A 114 11.23 22.57 1.38
CA ARG A 114 11.59 21.17 1.09
C ARG A 114 10.76 20.17 1.89
N ALA A 115 10.46 20.48 3.16
CA ALA A 115 9.60 19.67 4.01
C ALA A 115 8.14 19.64 3.50
N ALA A 116 7.61 20.78 3.02
CA ALA A 116 6.27 20.85 2.43
C ALA A 116 6.17 20.08 1.10
N ASP A 117 7.19 20.18 0.23
CA ASP A 117 7.23 19.43 -1.02
C ASP A 117 7.35 17.93 -0.75
N TRP A 118 8.14 17.53 0.25
CA TRP A 118 8.23 16.15 0.69
C TRP A 118 6.92 15.63 1.28
N ALA A 119 6.23 16.42 2.10
CA ALA A 119 4.92 16.08 2.65
C ALA A 119 3.87 15.90 1.54
N ARG A 120 3.89 16.77 0.51
CA ARG A 120 3.04 16.63 -0.68
C ARG A 120 3.33 15.32 -1.42
N GLY A 121 4.60 15.04 -1.73
CA GLY A 121 5.00 13.80 -2.37
C GLY A 121 4.62 12.55 -1.58
N ALA A 122 4.85 12.55 -0.26
CA ALA A 122 4.49 11.46 0.64
C ALA A 122 2.97 11.23 0.71
N SER A 123 2.18 12.31 0.80
CA SER A 123 0.71 12.21 0.87
C SER A 123 0.06 11.60 -0.38
N LEU A 124 0.70 11.73 -1.54
CA LEU A 124 0.24 11.18 -2.83
C LEU A 124 0.68 9.73 -3.03
N SER A 125 1.93 9.43 -2.67
CA SER A 125 2.57 8.15 -2.99
C SER A 125 2.35 7.08 -1.94
N LEU A 126 2.34 7.42 -0.64
CA LEU A 126 2.17 6.45 0.44
C LEU A 126 0.88 5.63 0.34
N PRO A 127 -0.29 6.19 -0.03
CA PRO A 127 -1.50 5.39 -0.19
C PRO A 127 -1.39 4.36 -1.32
N ILE A 128 -0.69 4.71 -2.40
CA ILE A 128 -0.49 3.85 -3.57
C ILE A 128 0.47 2.71 -3.23
N VAL A 129 1.59 3.04 -2.58
CA VAL A 129 2.56 2.06 -2.09
C VAL A 129 1.92 1.11 -1.09
N LEU A 130 1.10 1.62 -0.16
CA LEU A 130 0.35 0.78 0.77
C LEU A 130 -0.59 -0.18 0.02
N GLY A 131 -1.35 0.33 -0.96
CA GLY A 131 -2.22 -0.50 -1.78
C GLY A 131 -1.46 -1.61 -2.52
N GLN A 132 -0.28 -1.28 -3.07
CA GLN A 132 0.59 -2.24 -3.75
C GLN A 132 1.07 -3.34 -2.81
N PHE A 133 1.53 -3.00 -1.60
CA PHE A 133 1.97 -4.00 -0.63
C PHE A 133 0.83 -4.89 -0.14
N LEU A 134 -0.35 -4.33 0.12
CA LEU A 134 -1.51 -5.11 0.55
C LEU A 134 -1.95 -6.10 -0.54
N LEU A 135 -1.99 -5.66 -1.79
CA LEU A 135 -2.31 -6.52 -2.94
C LEU A 135 -1.24 -7.61 -3.14
N LEU A 136 0.04 -7.25 -2.96
CA LEU A 136 1.14 -8.21 -3.04
C LEU A 136 1.03 -9.27 -1.94
N TYR A 137 0.79 -8.88 -0.68
CA TYR A 137 0.63 -9.81 0.44
C TYR A 137 -0.58 -10.71 0.26
N ALA A 138 -1.71 -10.18 -0.23
CA ALA A 138 -2.87 -10.99 -0.61
C ALA A 138 -2.51 -12.00 -1.71
N GLY A 139 -1.76 -11.56 -2.71
CA GLY A 139 -1.28 -12.40 -3.81
C GLY A 139 -0.40 -13.57 -3.36
N ILE A 140 0.49 -13.32 -2.40
CA ILE A 140 1.40 -14.33 -1.82
C ILE A 140 0.68 -15.26 -0.84
N ALA A 141 -0.27 -14.74 -0.08
CA ALA A 141 -1.06 -15.54 0.86
C ALA A 141 -2.05 -16.48 0.16
N GLY A 142 -2.56 -16.08 -1.01
CA GLY A 142 -3.55 -16.85 -1.78
C GLY A 142 -3.23 -18.35 -1.94
N PRO A 143 -2.07 -18.75 -2.49
CA PRO A 143 -1.73 -20.16 -2.71
C PRO A 143 -1.53 -20.94 -1.41
N GLN A 144 -1.41 -20.27 -0.27
CA GLN A 144 -1.22 -20.91 1.04
C GLN A 144 -2.55 -21.32 1.67
N LEU A 145 -3.68 -20.74 1.24
CA LEU A 145 -4.99 -21.02 1.82
C LEU A 145 -5.41 -22.50 1.73
N PRO A 146 -5.20 -23.22 0.61
CA PRO A 146 -5.54 -24.64 0.52
C PRO A 146 -4.69 -25.51 1.45
N SER A 147 -3.43 -25.10 1.66
CA SER A 147 -2.50 -25.82 2.52
C SER A 147 -2.88 -25.75 4.00
N LEU A 148 -3.79 -24.85 4.41
CA LEU A 148 -4.22 -24.72 5.81
C LEU A 148 -5.01 -25.93 6.33
N VAL A 149 -5.63 -26.68 5.42
CA VAL A 149 -6.56 -27.78 5.71
C VAL A 149 -6.02 -29.12 5.18
N ARG A 150 -4.78 -29.15 4.67
CA ARG A 150 -4.13 -30.41 4.30
C ARG A 150 -3.82 -31.23 5.54
N ASP A 151 -3.90 -32.55 5.37
CA ASP A 151 -3.65 -33.53 6.44
C ASP A 151 -2.19 -33.55 6.89
N ASP A 152 -1.25 -33.08 6.06
CA ASP A 152 0.16 -32.97 6.42
C ASP A 152 0.40 -31.82 7.43
N PRO A 153 0.73 -32.12 8.70
CA PRO A 153 0.86 -31.10 9.74
C PRO A 153 2.02 -30.13 9.51
N TRP A 154 3.07 -30.57 8.80
CA TRP A 154 4.24 -29.74 8.54
C TRP A 154 3.94 -28.65 7.51
N SER A 155 3.39 -29.01 6.34
CA SER A 155 3.00 -28.02 5.33
C SER A 155 1.87 -27.10 5.80
N ALA A 156 0.90 -27.63 6.56
CA ALA A 156 -0.14 -26.81 7.17
C ALA A 156 0.43 -25.82 8.20
N GLY A 157 1.41 -26.24 9.00
CA GLY A 157 2.12 -25.38 9.94
C GLY A 157 2.86 -24.22 9.26
N ILE A 158 3.60 -24.51 8.18
CA ILE A 158 4.31 -23.48 7.40
C ILE A 158 3.33 -22.50 6.76
N ALA A 159 2.25 -23.00 6.15
CA ALA A 159 1.24 -22.17 5.51
C ALA A 159 0.56 -21.24 6.52
N ARG A 160 0.18 -21.75 7.71
CA ARG A 160 -0.38 -20.95 8.81
C ARG A 160 0.60 -19.88 9.27
N GLY A 161 1.86 -20.25 9.49
CA GLY A 161 2.91 -19.32 9.89
C GLY A 161 3.10 -18.18 8.88
N LEU A 162 3.15 -18.51 7.58
CA LEU A 162 3.30 -17.52 6.51
C LEU A 162 2.08 -16.61 6.39
N VAL A 163 0.86 -17.17 6.40
CA VAL A 163 -0.39 -16.38 6.36
C VAL A 163 -0.49 -15.45 7.57
N PHE A 164 -0.19 -15.95 8.76
CA PHE A 164 -0.17 -15.16 9.99
C PHE A 164 0.85 -14.02 9.92
N LEU A 165 2.08 -14.31 9.48
CA LEU A 165 3.13 -13.31 9.32
C LEU A 165 2.73 -12.23 8.31
N LEU A 166 2.19 -12.62 7.16
CA LEU A 166 1.71 -11.68 6.14
C LEU A 166 0.54 -10.82 6.65
N ALA A 167 -0.38 -11.41 7.41
CA ALA A 167 -1.49 -10.68 8.03
C ALA A 167 -0.98 -9.68 9.08
N ALA A 168 -0.10 -10.10 9.99
CA ALA A 168 0.52 -9.25 10.99
C ALA A 168 1.30 -8.09 10.34
N MET A 169 2.08 -8.39 9.31
CA MET A 169 2.82 -7.38 8.54
C MET A 169 1.86 -6.42 7.82
N SER A 170 0.80 -6.91 7.18
CA SER A 170 -0.25 -6.10 6.55
C SER A 170 -0.87 -5.10 7.52
N ILE A 171 -1.21 -5.54 8.73
CA ILE A 171 -1.78 -4.70 9.78
C ILE A 171 -0.75 -3.65 10.22
N GLY A 172 0.48 -4.08 10.52
CA GLY A 172 1.57 -3.21 10.95
C GLY A 172 1.86 -2.10 9.94
N ILE A 173 2.07 -2.45 8.66
CA ILE A 173 2.32 -1.46 7.61
C ILE A 173 1.13 -0.53 7.43
N THR A 174 -0.11 -1.03 7.52
CA THR A 174 -1.32 -0.22 7.38
C THR A 174 -1.40 0.83 8.47
N ILE A 175 -1.14 0.45 9.73
CA ILE A 175 -1.14 1.37 10.87
C ILE A 175 -0.07 2.44 10.67
N VAL A 176 1.17 2.02 10.36
CA VAL A 176 2.32 2.93 10.18
C VAL A 176 2.06 3.90 9.03
N PHE A 177 1.66 3.42 7.87
CA PHE A 177 1.40 4.26 6.69
C PHE A 177 0.22 5.19 6.91
N ARG A 178 -0.86 4.74 7.56
CA ARG A 178 -1.98 5.62 7.92
C ARG A 178 -1.54 6.75 8.85
N ARG A 179 -0.70 6.46 9.85
CA ARG A 179 -0.14 7.48 10.74
C ARG A 179 0.72 8.48 9.95
N GLN A 180 1.58 8.00 9.06
CA GLN A 180 2.42 8.85 8.22
C GLN A 180 1.62 9.72 7.25
N ILE A 181 0.59 9.17 6.59
CA ILE A 181 -0.31 9.91 5.70
C ILE A 181 -1.06 11.00 6.48
N ARG A 182 -1.57 10.69 7.68
CA ARG A 182 -2.24 11.68 8.54
C ARG A 182 -1.28 12.78 8.99
N GLY A 183 -0.06 12.41 9.40
CA GLY A 183 0.99 13.36 9.79
C GLY A 183 1.36 14.31 8.66
N ALA A 184 1.62 13.77 7.46
CA ALA A 184 1.93 14.56 6.27
C ALA A 184 0.79 15.52 5.88
N ARG A 185 -0.48 15.09 6.01
CA ARG A 185 -1.64 15.96 5.76
C ARG A 185 -1.75 17.09 6.79
N ARG A 186 -1.64 16.77 8.08
CA ARG A 186 -1.66 17.77 9.16
C ARG A 186 -0.51 18.77 9.02
N TYR A 187 0.68 18.32 8.59
CA TYR A 187 1.80 19.21 8.31
C TYR A 187 1.46 20.21 7.19
N LEU A 188 0.82 19.75 6.10
CA LEU A 188 0.40 20.63 5.00
C LEU A 188 -0.69 21.62 5.42
N GLU A 189 -1.64 21.20 6.26
CA GLU A 189 -2.65 22.09 6.85
C GLU A 189 -2.00 23.17 7.73
N ALA A 190 -1.02 22.80 8.55
CA ALA A 190 -0.31 23.74 9.42
C ALA A 190 0.56 24.75 8.65
N VAL A 191 1.13 24.33 7.51
CA VAL A 191 1.93 25.22 6.63
C VAL A 191 1.04 26.08 5.72
N GLY A 192 -0.12 25.56 5.29
CA GLY A 192 -1.05 26.29 4.41
C GLY A 192 -1.94 27.33 5.12
N ASN A 193 -2.03 27.26 6.45
CA ASN A 193 -2.72 28.25 7.30
C ASN A 193 -1.79 29.36 7.82
N ARG A 194 -0.55 29.44 7.34
CA ARG A 194 0.41 30.52 7.60
C ARG A 194 0.61 31.33 6.33
#